data_AF-A0A7W0U616-F1
#
_entry.id   AF-A0A7W0U616-F1
#
_cell.length_a   1.000
_cell.length_b   1.000
_cell.length_c   1.000
_cell.angle_alpha   90.00
_cell.angle_beta   90.00
_cell.angle_gamma   90.00
#
_symmetry.space_group_name_H-M   'P 1'
#
loop_
_entity.id
_entity.type
_entity.pdbx_description
1 polymer ?
#
loop_
_entity_poly.entity_id
_entity_poly.type
_entity_poly.pdbx_seq_one_letter_code
_entity_poly.pdbx_strand_id
1 'polypeptide(L)'
;MSAKLSLVLSLLTMLAPAGAAAYSIQRSYSQEKGRVVTYYNTVGEHDWAVKRAARAWNRSGAEVEFVPASKDEAELVIEGGSQGLSGHASSTLRSSGPQPGDSKITIPSPSGERDQRFSVALIAAHELGHVVGLNHEDSGCATMNSTITAAAPKGCEQPPAGQWRCGLLEEDDIEGAVELHGGTPRPPRRAYCPKVPPKPKPPPPPPPQAPDPLSSADAVEVLSDAASSSRVTVRWLNGASERVRKAVVARAPGRCPAKPDGLERRTVPADPGGEGRATFPLDLVPSCYAVWSRDRSGRLSREPATAHYDPPATPQPPTNLVASLALSHPLGDTGVSLRWHNAEADTVRSVLIARAKGRCPSRPPRRPRPWEAPAAQPDAFQEHYDLGFYPGPDAARYCYALWSRDRFGRLSRPATAWPRPAEQEDDELIILAG
;
A
#
# COMPACT_ATOMS: atom_id res chain seq x y z
N MET A 1 -1.34 90.51 6.17
CA MET A 1 -1.80 90.06 7.50
C MET A 1 -1.67 88.55 7.55
N SER A 2 -1.11 88.02 8.65
CA SER A 2 -0.93 86.59 9.02
C SER A 2 0.04 85.79 8.15
N ALA A 3 1.32 85.54 8.47
CA ALA A 3 2.02 85.21 9.72
C ALA A 3 1.70 83.83 10.33
N LYS A 4 2.75 83.00 10.36
CA LYS A 4 3.02 81.80 11.19
C LYS A 4 2.44 80.47 10.71
N LEU A 5 3.33 79.60 10.21
CA LEU A 5 3.27 78.18 10.55
C LEU A 5 4.66 77.52 10.53
N SER A 6 5.09 77.15 11.73
CA SER A 6 5.86 75.97 12.12
C SER A 6 7.28 75.74 11.57
N LEU A 7 8.20 76.33 12.33
CA LEU A 7 9.53 75.86 12.65
C LEU A 7 9.46 74.59 13.54
N VAL A 8 9.57 73.39 12.96
CA VAL A 8 10.08 72.16 13.63
C VAL A 8 10.74 71.29 12.56
N LEU A 9 11.96 71.63 12.17
CA LEU A 9 12.78 70.85 11.25
C LEU A 9 14.22 70.85 11.77
N SER A 10 14.50 70.10 12.84
CA SER A 10 15.85 69.83 13.34
C SER A 10 15.80 68.69 14.34
N LEU A 11 16.71 67.72 14.18
CA LEU A 11 17.06 66.64 15.11
C LEU A 11 16.41 65.25 14.90
N LEU A 12 16.53 64.67 13.70
CA LEU A 12 16.34 63.23 13.50
C LEU A 12 17.25 62.63 12.40
N THR A 13 18.55 62.97 12.41
CA THR A 13 19.50 62.58 11.33
C THR A 13 20.89 62.16 11.83
N MET A 14 21.03 61.39 12.93
CA MET A 14 22.33 60.77 13.32
C MET A 14 22.16 59.46 14.12
N LEU A 15 21.30 58.53 13.66
CA LEU A 15 21.35 57.12 14.08
C LEU A 15 21.47 56.24 12.84
N ALA A 16 22.47 56.53 11.99
CA ALA A 16 22.98 55.49 11.12
C ALA A 16 23.77 54.54 12.04
N PRO A 17 23.40 53.26 12.18
CA PRO A 17 24.32 52.30 12.76
C PRO A 17 25.59 52.39 11.92
N ALA A 18 26.69 52.84 12.54
CA ALA A 18 28.00 52.60 11.99
C ALA A 18 28.10 51.08 11.92
N GLY A 19 27.84 50.50 10.74
CA GLY A 19 28.20 49.13 10.45
C GLY A 19 29.71 49.08 10.57
N ALA A 20 30.18 48.78 11.78
CA ALA A 20 31.56 48.43 12.02
C ALA A 20 31.73 47.06 11.35
N ALA A 21 32.04 47.07 10.06
CA ALA A 21 32.67 45.93 9.42
C ALA A 21 33.95 45.67 10.23
N ALA A 22 33.94 44.60 11.02
CA ALA A 22 35.03 44.29 11.94
C ALA A 22 36.15 43.53 11.22
N TYR A 23 35.87 42.85 10.12
CA TYR A 23 36.87 42.12 9.35
C TYR A 23 38.03 43.00 8.85
N SER A 24 39.24 42.43 8.88
CA SER A 24 40.46 43.04 8.36
C SER A 24 40.90 42.34 7.06
N ILE A 25 41.12 43.11 5.99
CA ILE A 25 41.49 42.60 4.67
C ILE A 25 42.98 42.81 4.39
N GLN A 26 43.65 41.78 3.88
CA GLN A 26 44.98 41.92 3.30
C GLN A 26 44.87 42.50 1.88
N ARG A 27 45.05 43.81 1.73
CA ARG A 27 44.88 44.57 0.46
C ARG A 27 45.81 44.15 -0.70
N SER A 28 46.73 43.20 -0.51
CA SER A 28 47.69 42.77 -1.52
C SER A 28 47.22 41.64 -2.44
N TYR A 29 46.03 41.05 -2.22
CA TYR A 29 45.46 40.02 -3.09
C TYR A 29 44.75 40.63 -4.31
N SER A 30 44.95 40.06 -5.51
CA SER A 30 44.16 40.48 -6.67
C SER A 30 42.69 40.15 -6.42
N GLN A 31 41.84 41.18 -6.52
CA GLN A 31 40.40 41.15 -6.25
C GLN A 31 39.64 40.58 -7.46
N GLU A 32 40.08 39.42 -7.96
CA GLU A 32 39.42 38.79 -9.09
C GLU A 32 38.17 38.06 -8.61
N LYS A 33 37.01 38.59 -8.99
CA LYS A 33 35.72 37.94 -8.77
C LYS A 33 35.70 36.55 -9.42
N GLY A 34 35.13 35.56 -8.72
CA GLY A 34 35.04 34.19 -9.23
C GLY A 34 36.35 33.41 -9.14
N ARG A 35 37.18 33.69 -8.13
CA ARG A 35 38.49 33.04 -7.96
C ARG A 35 38.35 31.54 -7.68
N VAL A 36 39.00 30.71 -8.49
CA VAL A 36 39.13 29.26 -8.25
C VAL A 36 40.52 28.99 -7.70
N VAL A 37 40.60 28.45 -6.48
CA VAL A 37 41.85 28.04 -5.83
C VAL A 37 41.96 26.53 -5.90
N THR A 38 42.91 26.02 -6.69
CA THR A 38 43.21 24.58 -6.71
C THR A 38 44.05 24.21 -5.49
N TYR A 39 43.68 23.14 -4.79
CA TYR A 39 44.41 22.71 -3.59
C TYR A 39 44.81 21.23 -3.61
N TYR A 40 45.95 20.93 -2.98
CA TYR A 40 46.44 19.57 -2.76
C TYR A 40 46.71 19.35 -1.27
N ASN A 41 46.12 18.30 -0.70
CA ASN A 41 46.35 17.90 0.69
C ASN A 41 47.43 16.82 0.77
N THR A 42 48.56 17.11 1.40
CA THR A 42 49.63 16.14 1.62
C THR A 42 49.37 15.22 2.82
N VAL A 43 48.44 15.58 3.71
CA VAL A 43 48.15 14.85 4.97
C VAL A 43 46.83 14.10 4.84
N GLY A 44 46.88 12.89 4.28
CA GLY A 44 45.67 12.10 3.97
C GLY A 44 44.77 11.85 5.19
N GLU A 45 45.33 11.76 6.40
CA GLU A 45 44.60 11.60 7.66
C GLU A 45 43.68 12.79 7.99
N HIS A 46 43.96 13.96 7.39
CA HIS A 46 43.19 15.19 7.54
C HIS A 46 42.26 15.49 6.37
N ASP A 47 42.12 14.57 5.41
CA ASP A 47 41.25 14.73 4.24
C ASP A 47 39.83 15.18 4.58
N TRP A 48 39.24 14.56 5.61
CA TRP A 48 37.90 14.92 6.05
C TRP A 48 37.82 16.38 6.53
N ALA A 49 38.83 16.83 7.28
CA ALA A 49 38.88 18.16 7.86
C ALA A 49 39.07 19.22 6.76
N VAL A 50 40.05 19.01 5.88
CA VAL A 50 40.32 19.90 4.73
C VAL A 50 39.10 20.01 3.82
N LYS A 51 38.47 18.89 3.46
CA LYS A 51 37.25 18.88 2.64
C LYS A 51 36.08 19.60 3.31
N ARG A 52 36.02 19.64 4.64
CA ARG A 52 35.00 20.37 5.40
C ARG A 52 35.27 21.87 5.39
N ALA A 53 36.52 22.28 5.60
CA ALA A 53 36.95 23.67 5.54
C ALA A 53 36.72 24.27 4.13
N ALA A 54 37.21 23.61 3.08
CA ALA A 54 36.99 24.04 1.69
C ALA A 54 35.50 24.16 1.36
N ARG A 55 34.68 23.17 1.77
CA ARG A 55 33.23 23.22 1.57
C ARG A 55 32.56 24.37 2.32
N ALA A 56 33.08 24.79 3.48
CA ALA A 56 32.52 25.90 4.22
C ALA A 56 32.69 27.21 3.43
N TRP A 57 33.90 27.46 2.91
CA TRP A 57 34.16 28.59 2.02
C TRP A 57 33.35 28.54 0.73
N ASN A 58 33.30 27.41 0.01
CA ASN A 58 32.50 27.30 -1.22
C ASN A 58 30.98 27.49 -1.00
N ARG A 59 30.50 27.44 0.26
CA ARG A 59 29.09 27.63 0.62
C ARG A 59 28.81 28.97 1.31
N SER A 60 29.84 29.75 1.62
CA SER A 60 29.72 31.07 2.26
C SER A 60 28.97 32.07 1.38
N GLY A 61 28.90 31.80 0.08
CA GLY A 61 28.28 32.69 -0.90
C GLY A 61 29.20 33.79 -1.42
N ALA A 62 30.45 33.84 -0.95
CA ALA A 62 31.53 34.56 -1.64
C ALA A 62 31.81 33.88 -2.99
N GLU A 63 32.19 34.65 -4.01
CA GLU A 63 32.58 34.12 -5.33
C GLU A 63 34.02 33.59 -5.33
N VAL A 64 34.27 32.62 -4.46
CA VAL A 64 35.52 31.86 -4.36
C VAL A 64 35.22 30.37 -4.30
N GLU A 65 36.02 29.56 -4.99
CA GLU A 65 35.88 28.11 -5.01
C GLU A 65 37.20 27.38 -4.78
N PHE A 66 37.24 26.54 -3.76
CA PHE A 66 38.33 25.61 -3.51
C PHE A 66 38.06 24.28 -4.21
N VAL A 67 38.95 23.87 -5.12
CA VAL A 67 38.83 22.65 -5.93
C VAL A 67 40.04 21.75 -5.68
N PRO A 68 39.85 20.45 -5.38
CA PRO A 68 40.99 19.54 -5.25
C PRO A 68 41.70 19.34 -6.60
N ALA A 69 43.02 19.34 -6.60
CA ALA A 69 43.86 19.10 -7.78
C ALA A 69 45.03 18.15 -7.46
N SER A 70 45.82 17.78 -8.47
CA SER A 70 47.09 17.07 -8.23
C SER A 70 48.14 18.03 -7.63
N LYS A 71 49.20 17.48 -7.03
CA LYS A 71 50.26 18.29 -6.40
C LYS A 71 50.91 19.28 -7.37
N ASP A 72 51.12 18.87 -8.62
CA ASP A 72 51.81 19.67 -9.63
C ASP A 72 50.91 20.77 -10.24
N GLU A 73 49.60 20.71 -9.98
CA GLU A 73 48.59 21.64 -10.50
C GLU A 73 47.98 22.55 -9.41
N ALA A 74 48.23 22.24 -8.14
CA ALA A 74 47.62 22.94 -7.02
C ALA A 74 48.33 24.26 -6.71
N GLU A 75 47.59 25.37 -6.78
CA GLU A 75 48.01 26.69 -6.28
C GLU A 75 48.31 26.63 -4.77
N LEU A 76 47.45 25.95 -4.02
CA LEU A 76 47.54 25.78 -2.57
C LEU A 76 48.02 24.37 -2.21
N VAL A 77 49.16 24.28 -1.53
CA VAL A 77 49.62 23.04 -0.91
C VAL A 77 49.34 23.06 0.60
N ILE A 78 48.66 22.03 1.08
CA ILE A 78 48.31 21.86 2.50
C ILE A 78 49.25 20.80 3.08
N GLU A 79 50.08 21.22 4.04
CA GLU A 79 51.14 20.42 4.65
C GLU A 79 50.86 20.16 6.13
N GLY A 80 51.34 19.01 6.62
CA GLY A 80 51.34 18.69 8.05
C GLY A 80 52.69 19.05 8.64
N GLY A 81 52.72 19.41 9.92
CA GLY A 81 54.01 19.62 10.60
C GLY A 81 54.00 20.67 11.69
N SER A 82 52.88 21.34 11.95
CA SER A 82 52.80 22.20 13.13
C SER A 82 52.73 21.34 14.40
N GLN A 83 53.46 21.77 15.42
CA GLN A 83 53.37 21.17 16.75
C GLN A 83 52.11 21.68 17.45
N GLY A 84 51.37 20.78 18.10
CA GLY A 84 50.13 21.13 18.80
C GLY A 84 48.98 21.53 17.85
N LEU A 85 48.06 22.36 18.34
CA LEU A 85 46.90 22.86 17.59
C LEU A 85 47.19 24.23 16.96
N SER A 86 48.30 24.32 16.23
CA SER A 86 48.68 25.54 15.51
C SER A 86 48.50 25.36 14.00
N GLY A 87 48.24 26.45 13.30
CA GLY A 87 48.27 26.50 11.85
C GLY A 87 49.13 27.68 11.37
N HIS A 88 49.48 27.68 10.09
CA HIS A 88 50.19 28.79 9.48
C HIS A 88 49.90 28.86 7.99
N ALA A 89 49.48 30.01 7.50
CA ALA A 89 49.34 30.29 6.08
C ALA A 89 50.46 31.21 5.59
N SER A 90 50.97 30.91 4.40
CA SER A 90 51.90 31.74 3.65
C SER A 90 51.47 31.77 2.19
N SER A 91 51.62 32.93 1.55
CA SER A 91 51.27 33.10 0.14
C SER A 91 52.27 34.04 -0.52
N THR A 92 52.82 33.60 -1.64
CA THR A 92 53.63 34.41 -2.54
C THR A 92 52.79 34.77 -3.75
N LEU A 93 52.12 35.92 -3.67
CA LEU A 93 51.41 36.45 -4.82
C LEU A 93 52.40 37.02 -5.83
N ARG A 94 52.26 36.59 -7.08
CA ARG A 94 53.05 37.07 -8.20
C ARG A 94 52.21 37.99 -9.07
N SER A 95 52.84 38.97 -9.70
CA SER A 95 52.17 39.86 -10.67
C SER A 95 51.68 39.11 -11.92
N SER A 96 52.22 37.91 -12.18
CA SER A 96 51.85 37.04 -13.30
C SER A 96 50.59 36.19 -13.06
N GLY A 97 49.90 36.39 -11.94
CA GLY A 97 48.78 35.54 -11.50
C GLY A 97 49.22 34.30 -10.72
N PRO A 98 48.26 33.51 -10.20
CA PRO A 98 48.56 32.36 -9.34
C PRO A 98 49.25 31.21 -10.08
N GLN A 99 50.25 30.60 -9.43
CA GLN A 99 51.00 29.44 -9.92
C GLN A 99 50.95 28.28 -8.91
N PRO A 100 51.18 27.03 -9.36
CA PRO A 100 51.29 25.90 -8.45
C PRO A 100 52.32 26.13 -7.33
N GLY A 101 51.88 25.94 -6.09
CA GLY A 101 52.70 26.13 -4.89
C GLY A 101 52.89 27.58 -4.42
N ASP A 102 52.18 28.55 -5.01
CA ASP A 102 52.22 29.96 -4.55
C ASP A 102 51.63 30.13 -3.14
N SER A 103 50.69 29.28 -2.74
CA SER A 103 50.15 29.28 -1.38
C SER A 103 50.50 27.99 -0.64
N LYS A 104 50.86 28.13 0.64
CA LYS A 104 51.09 26.99 1.53
C LYS A 104 50.40 27.23 2.86
N ILE A 105 49.67 26.23 3.33
CA ILE A 105 49.20 26.21 4.72
C ILE A 105 49.79 25.01 5.43
N THR A 106 50.18 25.20 6.69
CA THR A 106 50.58 24.13 7.60
C THR A 106 49.44 23.89 8.59
N ILE A 107 49.02 22.65 8.73
CA ILE A 107 48.02 22.20 9.71
C ILE A 107 48.66 21.25 10.73
N PRO A 108 47.99 21.02 11.89
CA PRO A 108 48.49 20.10 12.92
C PRO A 108 48.91 18.75 12.37
N SER A 109 49.94 18.17 12.96
CA SER A 109 50.30 16.78 12.67
C SER A 109 49.23 15.83 13.24
N PRO A 110 48.94 14.70 12.56
CA PRO A 110 48.01 13.70 13.08
C PRO A 110 48.46 13.17 14.45
N SER A 111 47.59 13.22 15.46
CA SER A 111 47.90 12.75 16.83
C SER A 111 47.24 11.42 17.19
N GLY A 112 46.43 10.85 16.29
CA GLY A 112 45.63 9.65 16.54
C GLY A 112 44.38 9.88 17.41
N GLU A 113 44.21 11.08 17.97
CA GLU A 113 43.02 11.44 18.75
C GLU A 113 41.78 11.55 17.84
N ARG A 114 40.76 10.76 18.14
CA ARG A 114 39.53 10.65 17.32
C ARG A 114 38.83 12.00 17.07
N ASP A 115 38.90 12.90 18.05
CA ASP A 115 38.21 14.19 17.99
C ASP A 115 39.09 15.31 17.39
N GLN A 116 40.39 15.08 17.20
CA GLN A 116 41.33 16.06 16.63
C GLN A 116 40.86 16.58 15.26
N ARG A 117 40.23 15.71 14.46
CA ARG A 117 39.70 16.06 13.14
C ARG A 117 38.76 17.28 13.16
N PHE A 118 38.02 17.49 14.25
CA PHE A 118 37.10 18.63 14.37
C PHE A 118 37.86 19.94 14.57
N SER A 119 38.87 19.94 15.44
CA SER A 119 39.75 21.09 15.65
C SER A 119 40.58 21.38 14.39
N VAL A 120 41.08 20.35 13.70
CA VAL A 120 41.80 20.51 12.43
C VAL A 120 40.89 21.09 11.35
N ALA A 121 39.58 20.77 11.32
CA ALA A 121 38.66 21.38 10.37
C ALA A 121 38.46 22.88 10.63
N LEU A 122 38.47 23.30 11.89
CA LEU A 122 38.42 24.71 12.28
C LEU A 122 39.72 25.44 11.92
N ILE A 123 40.88 24.87 12.26
CA ILE A 123 42.19 25.43 11.91
C ILE A 123 42.33 25.53 10.39
N ALA A 124 41.99 24.48 9.65
CA ALA A 124 42.02 24.53 8.20
C ALA A 124 41.09 25.61 7.63
N ALA A 125 39.90 25.82 8.22
CA ALA A 125 39.00 26.90 7.79
C ALA A 125 39.63 28.29 8.01
N HIS A 126 40.28 28.50 9.16
CA HIS A 126 41.06 29.71 9.47
C HIS A 126 42.19 29.94 8.47
N GLU A 127 43.03 28.93 8.21
CA GLU A 127 44.16 29.08 7.28
C GLU A 127 43.69 29.34 5.84
N LEU A 128 42.59 28.70 5.41
CA LEU A 128 41.98 29.02 4.12
C LEU A 128 41.43 30.46 4.07
N GLY A 129 41.04 31.03 5.20
CA GLY A 129 40.70 32.45 5.35
C GLY A 129 41.83 33.38 4.93
N HIS A 130 43.07 33.05 5.28
CA HIS A 130 44.25 33.80 4.81
C HIS A 130 44.48 33.65 3.30
N VAL A 131 44.20 32.47 2.73
CA VAL A 131 44.30 32.23 1.28
C VAL A 131 43.26 33.05 0.51
N VAL A 132 42.06 33.25 1.08
CA VAL A 132 41.06 34.17 0.52
C VAL A 132 41.35 35.65 0.84
N GLY A 133 42.41 35.97 1.59
CA GLY A 133 42.87 37.34 1.81
C GLY A 133 42.34 38.03 3.08
N LEU A 134 41.77 37.27 4.03
CA LEU A 134 41.38 37.79 5.34
C LEU A 134 42.60 37.81 6.29
N ASN A 135 42.72 38.88 7.07
CA ASN A 135 43.63 38.95 8.20
C ASN A 135 42.95 38.39 9.46
N HIS A 136 43.71 38.33 10.56
CA HIS A 136 43.11 38.03 11.85
C HIS A 136 42.07 39.06 12.27
N GLU A 137 41.03 38.59 12.96
CA GLU A 137 40.02 39.40 13.64
C GLU A 137 39.91 38.93 15.11
N ASP A 138 40.58 39.67 15.99
CA ASP A 138 40.79 39.26 17.39
C ASP A 138 39.80 39.89 18.39
N SER A 139 38.96 40.83 17.95
CA SER A 139 38.05 41.59 18.82
C SER A 139 36.74 40.86 19.11
N GLY A 140 36.30 39.98 18.20
CA GLY A 140 35.02 39.27 18.28
C GLY A 140 35.12 37.75 18.17
N CYS A 141 33.94 37.13 18.05
CA CYS A 141 33.82 35.73 17.62
C CYS A 141 33.95 35.67 16.09
N ALA A 142 35.15 35.36 15.62
CA ALA A 142 35.47 35.19 14.20
C ALA A 142 36.30 33.92 14.02
N THR A 143 36.10 33.20 12.92
CA THR A 143 36.98 32.07 12.56
C THR A 143 38.40 32.55 12.39
N MET A 144 38.56 33.78 11.89
CA MET A 144 39.84 34.46 11.74
C MET A 144 40.46 34.95 13.06
N ASN A 145 39.91 34.63 14.23
CA ASN A 145 40.61 34.93 15.49
C ASN A 145 41.93 34.15 15.59
N SER A 146 43.02 34.83 15.90
CA SER A 146 44.37 34.26 15.99
C SER A 146 44.53 33.20 17.08
N THR A 147 43.58 33.14 18.03
CA THR A 147 43.59 32.21 19.15
C THR A 147 42.40 31.26 19.06
N ILE A 148 42.67 29.96 18.94
CA ILE A 148 41.66 28.90 19.07
C ILE A 148 41.77 28.28 20.46
N THR A 149 40.67 28.32 21.22
CA THR A 149 40.59 27.72 22.56
C THR A 149 39.74 26.47 22.53
N ALA A 150 40.36 25.31 22.80
CA ALA A 150 39.75 23.99 22.75
C ALA A 150 39.13 23.63 21.38
N ALA A 151 37.85 23.97 21.17
CA ALA A 151 37.08 23.58 19.98
C ALA A 151 36.36 24.76 19.29
N ALA A 152 36.69 26.00 19.66
CA ALA A 152 36.16 27.21 19.04
C ALA A 152 37.20 28.35 19.04
N PRO A 153 37.08 29.34 18.14
CA PRO A 153 37.88 30.55 18.21
C PRO A 153 37.65 31.30 19.53
N LYS A 154 38.63 32.08 19.99
CA LYS A 154 38.48 32.93 21.17
C LYS A 154 37.34 33.92 20.94
N GLY A 155 36.56 34.19 21.99
CA GLY A 155 35.36 35.03 21.90
C GLY A 155 34.12 34.29 21.42
N CYS A 156 34.26 33.11 20.81
CA CYS A 156 33.12 32.27 20.44
C CYS A 156 32.65 31.37 21.57
N GLU A 157 31.34 31.09 21.56
CA GLU A 157 30.76 30.04 22.39
C GLU A 157 31.39 28.66 22.08
N GLN A 158 31.67 27.91 23.14
CA GLN A 158 32.20 26.56 23.04
C GLN A 158 31.08 25.58 22.67
N PRO A 159 31.38 24.56 21.83
CA PRO A 159 30.37 23.58 21.45
C PRO A 159 29.86 22.79 22.67
N PRO A 160 28.55 22.53 22.78
CA PRO A 160 28.00 21.67 23.82
C PRO A 160 28.63 20.27 23.84
N ALA A 161 28.56 19.58 24.97
CA ALA A 161 29.06 18.21 25.10
C ALA A 161 28.48 17.28 24.02
N GLY A 162 29.36 16.48 23.39
CA GLY A 162 28.99 15.59 22.28
C GLY A 162 28.76 16.26 20.93
N GLN A 163 28.90 17.59 20.86
CA GLN A 163 28.81 18.37 19.63
C GLN A 163 30.17 18.97 19.25
N TRP A 164 30.27 19.45 18.01
CA TRP A 164 31.42 20.20 17.49
C TRP A 164 30.91 21.36 16.63
N ARG A 165 31.71 22.42 16.52
CA ARG A 165 31.41 23.60 15.71
C ARG A 165 31.56 23.27 14.22
N CYS A 166 30.44 23.01 13.56
CA CYS A 166 30.40 22.64 12.14
C CYS A 166 29.95 23.77 11.23
N GLY A 167 29.39 24.84 11.78
CA GLY A 167 29.43 26.17 11.17
C GLY A 167 30.84 26.70 11.36
N LEU A 168 31.72 26.34 10.42
CA LEU A 168 33.15 26.63 10.48
C LEU A 168 33.49 28.09 10.18
N LEU A 169 32.55 28.88 9.66
CA LEU A 169 32.70 30.29 9.33
C LEU A 169 31.65 31.09 10.12
N GLU A 170 32.06 32.23 10.66
CA GLU A 170 31.17 33.22 11.27
C GLU A 170 30.69 34.23 10.22
N GLU A 171 29.67 35.00 10.58
CA GLU A 171 29.08 36.00 9.68
C GLU A 171 30.11 37.05 9.24
N ASP A 172 30.96 37.53 10.15
CA ASP A 172 32.03 38.50 9.86
C ASP A 172 33.06 37.96 8.83
N ASP A 173 33.47 36.70 8.98
CA ASP A 173 34.40 36.06 8.03
C ASP A 173 33.79 35.98 6.62
N ILE A 174 32.49 35.70 6.54
CA ILE A 174 31.74 35.57 5.27
C ILE A 174 31.56 36.94 4.61
N GLU A 175 31.19 37.95 5.39
CA GLU A 175 31.03 39.32 4.90
C GLU A 175 32.36 39.86 4.34
N GLY A 176 33.47 39.66 5.06
CA GLY A 176 34.79 40.05 4.58
C GLY A 176 35.18 39.35 3.28
N ALA A 177 34.89 38.05 3.15
CA ALA A 177 35.17 37.31 1.92
C ALA A 177 34.25 37.74 0.75
N VAL A 178 32.99 38.08 1.01
CA VAL A 178 32.06 38.60 0.00
C VAL A 178 32.46 40.00 -0.45
N GLU A 179 32.96 40.86 0.47
CA GLU A 179 33.49 42.17 0.10
C GLU A 179 34.70 42.02 -0.84
N LEU A 180 35.58 41.05 -0.55
CA LEU A 180 36.78 40.79 -1.34
C LEU A 180 36.51 40.20 -2.72
N HIS A 181 35.66 39.18 -2.78
CA HIS A 181 35.50 38.34 -3.97
C HIS A 181 34.16 38.58 -4.68
N GLY A 182 33.26 39.36 -4.11
CA GLY A 182 31.87 39.48 -4.55
C GLY A 182 30.97 38.34 -4.03
N GLY A 183 29.72 38.34 -4.48
CA GLY A 183 28.72 37.32 -4.13
C GLY A 183 27.64 37.82 -3.17
N THR A 184 27.07 36.91 -2.37
CA THR A 184 26.02 37.21 -1.39
C THR A 184 26.23 36.38 -0.14
N PRO A 185 26.30 36.98 1.07
CA PRO A 185 26.57 36.24 2.30
C PRO A 185 25.55 35.12 2.53
N ARG A 186 26.06 33.94 2.89
CA ARG A 186 25.27 32.74 3.21
C ARG A 186 25.83 32.12 4.49
N PRO A 187 25.40 32.60 5.68
CA PRO A 187 25.85 32.05 6.95
C PRO A 187 25.48 30.58 7.09
N PRO A 188 26.24 29.80 7.90
CA PRO A 188 25.96 28.39 8.11
C PRO A 188 24.59 28.20 8.76
N ARG A 189 23.79 27.27 8.22
CA ARG A 189 22.45 26.94 8.78
C ARG A 189 22.45 26.44 10.23
N ARG A 190 23.60 26.01 10.73
CA ARG A 190 23.79 25.51 12.10
C ARG A 190 25.22 25.78 12.55
N ALA A 191 25.39 26.29 13.77
CA ALA A 191 26.71 26.47 14.39
C ALA A 191 27.31 25.12 14.82
N TYR A 192 26.48 24.20 15.35
CA TYR A 192 26.95 22.95 15.95
C TYR A 192 26.37 21.70 15.28
N CYS A 193 27.15 20.61 15.31
CA CYS A 193 26.78 19.29 14.81
C CYS A 193 27.12 18.21 15.85
N PRO A 194 26.39 17.08 15.87
CA PRO A 194 26.79 15.95 16.70
C PRO A 194 28.12 15.35 16.23
N LYS A 195 29.03 15.03 17.15
CA LYS A 195 30.33 14.37 16.86
C LYS A 195 30.16 12.95 16.34
N VAL A 196 29.13 12.26 16.84
CA VAL A 196 28.73 10.93 16.40
C VAL A 196 27.46 11.09 15.58
N PRO A 197 27.44 10.71 14.29
CA PRO A 197 26.20 10.73 13.53
C PRO A 197 25.14 9.89 14.27
N PRO A 198 23.87 10.32 14.31
CA PRO A 198 22.82 9.51 14.92
C PRO A 198 22.87 8.11 14.28
N LYS A 199 22.75 7.06 15.11
CA LYS A 199 22.70 5.69 14.60
C LYS A 199 21.72 5.67 13.43
N PRO A 200 22.12 5.16 12.23
CA PRO A 200 21.20 5.03 11.12
C PRO A 200 19.94 4.37 11.65
N LYS A 201 18.79 5.00 11.40
CA LYS A 201 17.51 4.37 11.73
C LYS A 201 17.55 2.99 11.08
N PRO A 202 17.28 1.89 11.82
CA PRO A 202 17.26 0.57 11.22
C PRO A 202 16.41 0.64 9.95
N PRO A 203 16.84 -0.01 8.85
CA PRO A 203 15.98 -0.09 7.69
C PRO A 203 14.61 -0.61 8.17
N PRO A 204 13.51 -0.04 7.65
CA PRO A 204 12.20 -0.57 7.99
C PRO A 204 12.24 -2.08 7.74
N PRO A 205 11.71 -2.90 8.67
CA PRO A 205 11.72 -4.34 8.50
C PRO A 205 11.15 -4.66 7.11
N PRO A 206 11.74 -5.62 6.38
CA PRO A 206 11.22 -5.99 5.08
C PRO A 206 9.73 -6.26 5.22
N PRO A 207 8.89 -5.79 4.27
CA PRO A 207 7.45 -5.99 4.36
C PRO A 207 7.21 -7.47 4.60
N PRO A 208 6.37 -7.87 5.58
CA PRO A 208 6.18 -9.26 5.91
C PRO A 208 5.83 -10.01 4.63
N GLN A 209 6.58 -11.06 4.30
CA GLN A 209 6.29 -11.87 3.13
C GLN A 209 4.92 -12.51 3.33
N ALA A 210 4.07 -12.46 2.30
CA ALA A 210 2.81 -13.20 2.31
C ALA A 210 3.13 -14.70 2.50
N PRO A 211 2.24 -15.48 3.12
CA PRO A 211 2.40 -16.93 3.13
C PRO A 211 2.56 -17.43 1.69
N ASP A 212 3.43 -18.43 1.50
CA ASP A 212 3.63 -19.05 0.20
C ASP A 212 2.28 -19.47 -0.40
N PRO A 213 2.08 -19.30 -1.71
CA PRO A 213 0.85 -19.70 -2.36
C PRO A 213 0.59 -21.21 -2.12
N LEU A 214 -0.70 -21.58 -2.12
CA LEU A 214 -1.10 -22.98 -2.18
C LEU A 214 -0.40 -23.63 -3.39
N SER A 215 0.07 -24.86 -3.23
CA SER A 215 0.87 -25.58 -4.22
C SER A 215 0.08 -25.82 -5.52
N SER A 216 0.21 -24.93 -6.50
CA SER A 216 -0.25 -25.07 -7.90
C SER A 216 -1.77 -25.29 -8.12
N ALA A 217 -2.22 -25.00 -9.35
CA ALA A 217 -3.62 -25.12 -9.75
C ALA A 217 -4.17 -26.56 -9.69
N ASP A 218 -3.29 -27.57 -9.71
CA ASP A 218 -3.68 -28.99 -9.64
C ASP A 218 -4.06 -29.44 -8.22
N ALA A 219 -3.94 -28.56 -7.22
CA ALA A 219 -4.28 -28.87 -5.84
C ALA A 219 -5.75 -28.62 -5.49
N VAL A 220 -6.64 -28.28 -6.42
CA VAL A 220 -8.07 -28.10 -6.14
C VAL A 220 -8.92 -29.06 -6.98
N GLU A 221 -9.61 -29.98 -6.32
CA GLU A 221 -10.51 -30.94 -6.94
C GLU A 221 -11.96 -30.59 -6.60
N VAL A 222 -12.83 -30.59 -7.61
CA VAL A 222 -14.26 -30.33 -7.43
C VAL A 222 -15.05 -31.59 -7.77
N LEU A 223 -15.65 -32.17 -6.74
CA LEU A 223 -16.42 -33.41 -6.83
C LEU A 223 -17.90 -33.12 -6.62
N SER A 224 -18.74 -33.58 -7.54
CA SER A 224 -20.17 -33.68 -7.32
C SER A 224 -20.56 -35.12 -7.08
N ASP A 225 -21.31 -35.36 -6.01
CA ASP A 225 -22.06 -36.61 -5.87
C ASP A 225 -23.42 -36.39 -6.53
N ALA A 226 -23.43 -36.50 -7.85
CA ALA A 226 -24.62 -36.31 -8.67
C ALA A 226 -25.69 -37.39 -8.42
N ALA A 227 -25.37 -38.47 -7.71
CA ALA A 227 -26.32 -39.53 -7.39
C ALA A 227 -27.11 -39.22 -6.10
N SER A 228 -26.47 -38.61 -5.08
CA SER A 228 -27.06 -38.53 -3.75
C SER A 228 -27.22 -37.11 -3.15
N SER A 229 -26.51 -36.09 -3.66
CA SER A 229 -26.46 -34.80 -2.96
C SER A 229 -26.60 -33.59 -3.88
N SER A 230 -27.46 -32.64 -3.49
CA SER A 230 -27.57 -31.32 -4.11
C SER A 230 -26.39 -30.42 -3.70
N ARG A 231 -25.17 -30.97 -3.67
CA ARG A 231 -23.97 -30.33 -3.16
C ARG A 231 -22.74 -30.62 -4.02
N VAL A 232 -21.84 -29.66 -4.05
CA VAL A 232 -20.51 -29.76 -4.63
C VAL A 232 -19.49 -29.74 -3.50
N THR A 233 -18.55 -30.68 -3.50
CA THR A 233 -17.40 -30.69 -2.58
C THR A 233 -16.17 -30.17 -3.29
N VAL A 234 -15.53 -29.17 -2.70
CA VAL A 234 -14.21 -28.68 -3.11
C VAL A 234 -13.19 -29.25 -2.13
N ARG A 235 -12.18 -29.95 -2.63
CA ARG A 235 -11.03 -30.49 -1.88
C ARG A 235 -9.77 -29.77 -2.33
N TRP A 236 -8.83 -29.55 -1.42
CA TRP A 236 -7.53 -29.02 -1.79
C TRP A 236 -6.41 -29.44 -0.86
N LEU A 237 -5.15 -29.26 -1.29
CA LEU A 237 -3.98 -29.43 -0.43
C LEU A 237 -3.48 -28.07 0.08
N ASN A 238 -3.35 -27.93 1.40
CA ASN A 238 -2.78 -26.72 2.00
C ASN A 238 -1.27 -26.64 1.77
N GLY A 239 -0.73 -25.43 1.64
CA GLY A 239 0.72 -25.22 1.56
C GLY A 239 1.42 -25.71 2.84
N ALA A 240 2.65 -26.21 2.72
CA ALA A 240 3.42 -26.75 3.84
C ALA A 240 3.89 -25.68 4.86
N SER A 241 3.67 -24.40 4.56
CA SER A 241 4.06 -23.31 5.45
C SER A 241 3.33 -23.40 6.79
N GLU A 242 4.09 -23.49 7.88
CA GLU A 242 3.56 -23.45 9.25
C GLU A 242 2.78 -22.17 9.59
N ARG A 243 2.76 -21.18 8.69
CA ARG A 243 1.98 -19.96 8.85
C ARG A 243 0.51 -20.15 8.50
N VAL A 244 0.16 -21.19 7.74
CA VAL A 244 -1.23 -21.48 7.34
C VAL A 244 -2.04 -21.89 8.56
N ARG A 245 -3.22 -21.28 8.72
CA ARG A 245 -4.15 -21.58 9.83
C ARG A 245 -5.58 -21.78 9.36
N LYS A 246 -5.96 -21.08 8.30
CA LYS A 246 -7.29 -21.17 7.70
C LYS A 246 -7.16 -21.16 6.18
N ALA A 247 -8.17 -21.68 5.51
CA ALA A 247 -8.36 -21.49 4.09
C ALA A 247 -9.67 -20.75 3.85
N VAL A 248 -9.69 -19.90 2.84
CA VAL A 248 -10.90 -19.20 2.38
C VAL A 248 -11.25 -19.75 1.01
N VAL A 249 -12.47 -20.26 0.85
CA VAL A 249 -12.98 -20.78 -0.41
C VAL A 249 -14.11 -19.87 -0.88
N ALA A 250 -14.03 -19.38 -2.11
CA ALA A 250 -15.08 -18.60 -2.74
C ALA A 250 -15.52 -19.25 -4.05
N ARG A 251 -16.78 -19.04 -4.42
CA ARG A 251 -17.38 -19.53 -5.66
C ARG A 251 -17.96 -18.36 -6.46
N ALA A 252 -17.78 -18.39 -7.78
CA ALA A 252 -18.48 -17.49 -8.69
C ALA A 252 -18.88 -18.21 -10.00
N PRO A 253 -20.04 -17.85 -10.60
CA PRO A 253 -20.45 -18.38 -11.89
C PRO A 253 -19.54 -17.86 -13.01
N GLY A 254 -19.14 -18.75 -13.92
CA GLY A 254 -18.35 -18.44 -15.11
C GLY A 254 -16.86 -18.17 -14.85
N ARG A 255 -16.50 -17.17 -14.04
CA ARG A 255 -15.10 -16.72 -13.84
C ARG A 255 -14.64 -16.90 -12.40
N CYS A 256 -13.38 -17.31 -12.23
CA CYS A 256 -12.74 -17.43 -10.91
C CYS A 256 -12.64 -16.08 -10.19
N PRO A 257 -13.09 -16.00 -8.92
CA PRO A 257 -12.95 -14.78 -8.13
C PRO A 257 -11.46 -14.44 -7.91
N ALA A 258 -11.06 -13.19 -8.19
CA ALA A 258 -9.70 -12.71 -7.92
C ALA A 258 -9.48 -12.37 -6.43
N LYS A 259 -10.56 -12.22 -5.68
CA LYS A 259 -10.59 -11.91 -4.25
C LYS A 259 -11.73 -12.70 -3.61
N PRO A 260 -11.70 -12.96 -2.29
CA PRO A 260 -12.76 -13.67 -1.59
C PRO A 260 -13.98 -12.77 -1.23
N ASP A 261 -14.25 -11.77 -2.06
CA ASP A 261 -15.38 -10.84 -1.96
C ASP A 261 -16.51 -11.31 -2.88
N GLY A 262 -17.26 -12.31 -2.43
CA GLY A 262 -18.41 -12.86 -3.15
C GLY A 262 -19.53 -13.31 -2.22
N LEU A 263 -20.73 -13.51 -2.81
CA LEU A 263 -21.94 -13.91 -2.08
C LEU A 263 -21.81 -15.30 -1.44
N GLU A 264 -21.02 -16.21 -2.01
CA GLU A 264 -20.79 -17.55 -1.48
C GLU A 264 -19.32 -17.75 -1.11
N ARG A 265 -19.01 -17.51 0.17
CA ARG A 265 -17.68 -17.75 0.76
C ARG A 265 -17.74 -18.63 1.99
N ARG A 266 -16.71 -19.45 2.18
CA ARG A 266 -16.48 -20.23 3.41
C ARG A 266 -15.07 -20.01 3.90
N THR A 267 -14.90 -19.97 5.22
CA THR A 267 -13.59 -20.03 5.86
C THR A 267 -13.53 -21.31 6.68
N VAL A 268 -12.54 -22.15 6.42
CA VAL A 268 -12.34 -23.41 7.14
C VAL A 268 -10.98 -23.41 7.82
N PRO A 269 -10.81 -24.16 8.94
CA PRO A 269 -9.48 -24.45 9.48
C PRO A 269 -8.60 -25.12 8.42
N ALA A 270 -7.29 -24.89 8.49
CA ALA A 270 -6.32 -25.48 7.57
C ALA A 270 -5.06 -25.86 8.33
N ASP A 271 -4.68 -27.13 8.19
CA ASP A 271 -3.43 -27.66 8.70
C ASP A 271 -2.34 -27.52 7.62
N PRO A 272 -1.14 -27.02 7.94
CA PRO A 272 -0.02 -26.95 6.99
C PRO A 272 0.25 -28.31 6.33
N GLY A 273 0.26 -28.34 5.00
CA GLY A 273 0.44 -29.58 4.22
C GLY A 273 -0.73 -30.57 4.26
N GLY A 274 -1.79 -30.30 5.04
CA GLY A 274 -2.96 -31.16 5.16
C GLY A 274 -4.02 -30.90 4.08
N GLU A 275 -4.94 -31.85 3.91
CA GLU A 275 -6.09 -31.70 3.00
C GLU A 275 -7.16 -30.78 3.61
N GLY A 276 -7.68 -29.84 2.83
CA GLY A 276 -8.85 -29.03 3.17
C GLY A 276 -10.08 -29.42 2.37
N ARG A 277 -11.28 -29.22 2.95
CA ARG A 277 -12.56 -29.52 2.32
C ARG A 277 -13.61 -28.44 2.61
N ALA A 278 -14.39 -28.09 1.59
CA ALA A 278 -15.56 -27.22 1.73
C ALA A 278 -16.71 -27.74 0.85
N THR A 279 -17.97 -27.54 1.28
CA THR A 279 -19.14 -27.95 0.49
C THR A 279 -20.03 -26.76 0.15
N PHE A 280 -20.48 -26.69 -1.10
CA PHE A 280 -21.38 -25.67 -1.62
C PHE A 280 -22.69 -26.32 -2.10
N PRO A 281 -23.80 -25.58 -2.15
CA PRO A 281 -24.97 -26.02 -2.90
C PRO A 281 -24.57 -26.28 -4.36
N LEU A 282 -25.11 -27.36 -4.94
CA LEU A 282 -24.98 -27.62 -6.36
C LEU A 282 -25.84 -26.61 -7.11
N ASP A 283 -25.26 -25.95 -8.10
CA ASP A 283 -25.97 -25.10 -9.03
C ASP A 283 -25.54 -25.47 -10.45
N LEU A 284 -26.50 -25.36 -11.36
CA LEU A 284 -26.47 -25.95 -12.69
C LEU A 284 -25.84 -25.01 -13.72
N VAL A 285 -25.22 -23.93 -13.25
CA VAL A 285 -24.37 -23.06 -14.08
C VAL A 285 -22.89 -23.40 -13.89
N PRO A 286 -22.09 -23.37 -14.97
CA PRO A 286 -20.63 -23.44 -14.88
C PRO A 286 -20.11 -22.48 -13.82
N SER A 287 -19.30 -23.00 -12.90
CA SER A 287 -18.84 -22.27 -11.72
C SER A 287 -17.35 -22.45 -11.54
N CYS A 288 -16.65 -21.39 -11.13
CA CYS A 288 -15.27 -21.50 -10.68
C CYS A 288 -15.17 -21.34 -9.16
N TYR A 289 -14.34 -22.18 -8.55
CA TYR A 289 -13.98 -22.16 -7.14
C TYR A 289 -12.55 -21.66 -7.00
N ALA A 290 -12.32 -20.78 -6.02
CA ALA A 290 -11.03 -20.21 -5.70
C ALA A 290 -10.72 -20.40 -4.21
N VAL A 291 -9.51 -20.87 -3.90
CA VAL A 291 -9.04 -21.16 -2.54
C VAL A 291 -7.82 -20.30 -2.22
N TRP A 292 -7.84 -19.59 -1.09
CA TRP A 292 -6.70 -18.86 -0.55
C TRP A 292 -6.27 -19.46 0.78
N SER A 293 -4.95 -19.52 1.04
CA SER A 293 -4.45 -19.75 2.39
C SER A 293 -4.52 -18.46 3.20
N ARG A 294 -4.76 -18.56 4.51
CA ARG A 294 -4.82 -17.43 5.43
C ARG A 294 -3.93 -17.69 6.64
N ASP A 295 -3.04 -16.75 6.93
CA ASP A 295 -2.12 -16.84 8.05
C ASP A 295 -2.70 -16.32 9.37
N ARG A 296 -1.91 -16.40 10.45
CA ARG A 296 -2.26 -15.90 11.80
C ARG A 296 -2.53 -14.39 11.86
N SER A 297 -1.95 -13.60 10.97
CA SER A 297 -2.20 -12.15 10.88
C SER A 297 -3.49 -11.84 10.12
N GLY A 298 -4.11 -12.87 9.54
CA GLY A 298 -5.31 -12.75 8.73
C GLY A 298 -5.01 -12.41 7.27
N ARG A 299 -3.75 -12.41 6.85
CA ARG A 299 -3.35 -12.14 5.46
C ARG A 299 -3.57 -13.37 4.58
N LEU A 300 -4.05 -13.14 3.37
CA LEU A 300 -4.30 -14.17 2.37
C LEU A 300 -3.06 -14.41 1.50
N SER A 301 -2.98 -15.60 0.88
CA SER A 301 -2.09 -15.81 -0.26
C SER A 301 -2.37 -14.77 -1.35
N ARG A 302 -1.33 -14.39 -2.10
CA ARG A 302 -1.44 -13.38 -3.17
C ARG A 302 -2.37 -13.84 -4.29
N GLU A 303 -2.31 -15.13 -4.62
CA GLU A 303 -3.10 -15.76 -5.67
C GLU A 303 -3.90 -16.93 -5.09
N PRO A 304 -5.13 -17.18 -5.56
CA PRO A 304 -5.87 -18.39 -5.25
C PRO A 304 -5.41 -19.57 -6.09
N ALA A 305 -5.58 -20.78 -5.55
CA ALA A 305 -5.69 -21.97 -6.38
C ALA A 305 -7.14 -22.07 -6.89
N THR A 306 -7.33 -22.42 -8.16
CA THR A 306 -8.66 -22.35 -8.80
C THR A 306 -9.02 -23.63 -9.53
N ALA A 307 -10.29 -24.02 -9.49
CA ALA A 307 -10.84 -25.13 -10.27
C ALA A 307 -12.22 -24.77 -10.84
N HIS A 308 -12.46 -25.17 -12.08
CA HIS A 308 -13.76 -25.05 -12.72
C HIS A 308 -14.59 -26.30 -12.48
N TYR A 309 -15.89 -26.10 -12.35
CA TYR A 309 -16.89 -27.16 -12.32
C TYR A 309 -17.92 -26.86 -13.39
N ASP A 310 -17.91 -27.73 -14.40
CA ASP A 310 -18.95 -27.76 -15.41
C ASP A 310 -19.99 -28.79 -14.97
N PRO A 311 -21.17 -28.35 -14.51
CA PRO A 311 -22.22 -29.28 -14.14
C PRO A 311 -22.59 -30.13 -15.37
N PRO A 312 -23.00 -31.39 -15.16
CA PRO A 312 -23.52 -32.20 -16.26
C PRO A 312 -24.64 -31.43 -16.96
N ALA A 313 -24.72 -31.57 -18.30
CA ALA A 313 -25.71 -30.89 -19.12
C ALA A 313 -27.06 -30.92 -18.43
N THR A 314 -27.60 -29.73 -18.19
CA THR A 314 -28.83 -29.57 -17.43
C THR A 314 -29.89 -30.48 -18.04
N PRO A 315 -30.37 -31.52 -17.33
CA PRO A 315 -31.45 -32.31 -17.88
C PRO A 315 -32.58 -31.34 -18.17
N GLN A 316 -33.22 -31.51 -19.33
CA GLN A 316 -34.39 -30.72 -19.69
C GLN A 316 -35.33 -30.69 -18.47
N PRO A 317 -35.97 -29.54 -18.18
CA PRO A 317 -36.94 -29.49 -17.10
C PRO A 317 -37.88 -30.70 -17.23
N PRO A 318 -38.25 -31.36 -16.11
CA PRO A 318 -39.12 -32.53 -16.16
C PRO A 318 -40.28 -32.22 -17.10
N THR A 319 -40.51 -33.14 -18.04
CA THR A 319 -41.54 -33.04 -19.08
C THR A 319 -42.87 -32.63 -18.46
N ASN A 320 -43.68 -31.88 -19.22
CA ASN A 320 -44.96 -31.37 -18.74
C ASN A 320 -45.73 -32.48 -18.01
N LEU A 321 -46.06 -32.27 -16.73
CA LEU A 321 -47.00 -33.14 -16.03
C LEU A 321 -48.31 -33.15 -16.82
N VAL A 322 -48.85 -34.34 -17.05
CA VAL A 322 -50.24 -34.48 -17.52
C VAL A 322 -51.09 -34.69 -16.28
N ALA A 323 -51.98 -33.73 -16.01
CA ALA A 323 -52.89 -33.79 -14.88
C ALA A 323 -54.33 -33.85 -15.38
N SER A 324 -55.10 -34.81 -14.87
CA SER A 324 -56.54 -34.89 -15.04
C SER A 324 -57.23 -34.68 -13.68
N LEU A 325 -58.28 -33.87 -13.67
CA LEU A 325 -59.12 -33.67 -12.50
C LEU A 325 -60.44 -34.40 -12.69
N ALA A 326 -60.80 -35.20 -11.70
CA ALA A 326 -62.12 -35.81 -11.61
C ALA A 326 -62.82 -35.31 -10.34
N LEU A 327 -64.12 -35.04 -10.43
CA LEU A 327 -64.97 -34.88 -9.24
C LEU A 327 -65.40 -36.25 -8.76
N SER A 328 -64.54 -36.91 -7.98
CA SER A 328 -64.88 -38.20 -7.39
C SER A 328 -65.98 -38.02 -6.33
N HIS A 329 -67.02 -38.86 -6.37
CA HIS A 329 -68.08 -38.94 -5.35
C HIS A 329 -67.98 -40.18 -4.43
N PRO A 330 -66.80 -40.78 -4.14
CA PRO A 330 -66.76 -42.18 -3.78
C PRO A 330 -67.34 -42.50 -2.38
N LEU A 331 -67.63 -41.49 -1.55
CA LEU A 331 -68.08 -41.70 -0.16
C LEU A 331 -69.19 -40.73 0.31
N GLY A 332 -70.02 -40.21 -0.60
CA GLY A 332 -71.21 -39.41 -0.21
C GLY A 332 -70.94 -37.96 0.20
N ASP A 333 -69.68 -37.57 0.39
CA ASP A 333 -69.22 -36.18 0.53
C ASP A 333 -68.37 -35.77 -0.69
N THR A 334 -68.58 -34.54 -1.18
CA THR A 334 -68.22 -34.03 -2.51
C THR A 334 -66.72 -33.77 -2.77
N GLY A 335 -65.83 -34.72 -2.49
CA GLY A 335 -64.38 -34.52 -2.64
C GLY A 335 -63.93 -34.18 -4.08
N VAL A 336 -62.82 -33.44 -4.21
CA VAL A 336 -62.10 -33.30 -5.49
C VAL A 336 -60.90 -34.23 -5.44
N SER A 337 -60.81 -35.20 -6.35
CA SER A 337 -59.59 -35.98 -6.55
C SER A 337 -58.77 -35.37 -7.69
N LEU A 338 -57.45 -35.36 -7.49
CA LEU A 338 -56.52 -34.89 -8.51
C LEU A 338 -55.60 -36.05 -8.89
N ARG A 339 -55.66 -36.45 -10.15
CA ARG A 339 -54.84 -37.52 -10.71
C ARG A 339 -53.83 -36.93 -11.68
N TRP A 340 -52.60 -37.41 -11.63
CA TRP A 340 -51.57 -37.01 -12.57
C TRP A 340 -50.61 -38.16 -12.86
N HIS A 341 -49.92 -38.04 -13.98
CA HIS A 341 -48.84 -38.93 -14.37
C HIS A 341 -47.52 -38.17 -14.31
N ASN A 342 -46.53 -38.70 -13.57
CA ASN A 342 -45.18 -38.16 -13.61
C ASN A 342 -44.48 -38.65 -14.88
N ALA A 343 -43.69 -37.79 -15.52
CA ALA A 343 -42.92 -38.21 -16.68
C ALA A 343 -41.78 -39.18 -16.30
N GLU A 344 -41.29 -39.94 -17.30
CA GLU A 344 -40.32 -41.05 -17.19
C GLU A 344 -38.90 -40.69 -16.76
N ALA A 345 -38.74 -39.97 -15.66
CA ALA A 345 -37.41 -39.66 -15.16
C ALA A 345 -37.32 -39.71 -13.64
N ASP A 346 -36.23 -40.33 -13.16
CA ASP A 346 -35.66 -40.32 -11.80
C ASP A 346 -35.39 -38.91 -11.21
N THR A 347 -35.91 -37.87 -11.85
CA THR A 347 -35.65 -36.47 -11.55
C THR A 347 -36.73 -35.82 -10.71
N VAL A 348 -37.98 -36.31 -10.73
CA VAL A 348 -39.10 -35.72 -9.98
C VAL A 348 -39.02 -36.11 -8.50
N ARG A 349 -38.84 -35.12 -7.62
CA ARG A 349 -38.74 -35.34 -6.17
C ARG A 349 -40.07 -35.18 -5.45
N SER A 350 -40.88 -34.22 -5.90
CA SER A 350 -42.17 -33.88 -5.29
C SER A 350 -43.04 -33.13 -6.28
N VAL A 351 -44.35 -33.16 -6.10
CA VAL A 351 -45.29 -32.33 -6.86
C VAL A 351 -45.80 -31.21 -5.98
N LEU A 352 -45.87 -29.98 -6.47
CA LEU A 352 -46.49 -28.85 -5.79
C LEU A 352 -47.91 -28.64 -6.30
N ILE A 353 -48.87 -28.48 -5.41
CA ILE A 353 -50.28 -28.27 -5.77
C ILE A 353 -50.74 -26.92 -5.22
N ALA A 354 -51.42 -26.13 -6.06
CA ALA A 354 -52.13 -24.92 -5.64
C ALA A 354 -53.48 -24.81 -6.32
N ARG A 355 -54.37 -23.99 -5.74
CA ARG A 355 -55.65 -23.66 -6.35
C ARG A 355 -56.00 -22.18 -6.19
N ALA A 356 -56.82 -21.67 -7.10
CA ALA A 356 -57.40 -20.34 -6.98
C ALA A 356 -58.82 -20.30 -7.55
N LYS A 357 -59.69 -19.52 -6.92
CA LYS A 357 -61.07 -19.32 -7.35
C LYS A 357 -61.10 -18.42 -8.59
N GLY A 358 -61.82 -18.84 -9.62
CA GLY A 358 -62.06 -18.05 -10.85
C GLY A 358 -60.87 -17.95 -11.81
N ARG A 359 -59.67 -18.44 -11.45
CA ARG A 359 -58.50 -18.48 -12.34
C ARG A 359 -57.49 -19.54 -11.91
N CYS A 360 -56.70 -20.03 -12.85
CA CYS A 360 -55.61 -20.95 -12.55
C CYS A 360 -54.41 -20.23 -11.92
N PRO A 361 -53.83 -20.76 -10.84
CA PRO A 361 -52.57 -20.25 -10.32
C PRO A 361 -51.46 -20.29 -11.38
N SER A 362 -50.77 -19.17 -11.59
CA SER A 362 -49.63 -19.09 -12.50
C SER A 362 -48.28 -19.21 -11.80
N ARG A 363 -48.28 -19.29 -10.46
CA ARG A 363 -47.07 -19.39 -9.63
C ARG A 363 -47.28 -20.43 -8.53
N PRO A 364 -46.22 -21.18 -8.17
CA PRO A 364 -46.26 -22.16 -7.08
C PRO A 364 -46.46 -21.47 -5.72
N PRO A 365 -46.94 -22.20 -4.70
CA PRO A 365 -47.02 -21.68 -3.34
C PRO A 365 -45.61 -21.45 -2.78
N ARG A 366 -45.36 -20.29 -2.17
CA ARG A 366 -44.03 -19.94 -1.60
C ARG A 366 -43.66 -20.79 -0.38
N ARG A 367 -44.65 -21.34 0.33
CA ARG A 367 -44.50 -22.16 1.54
C ARG A 367 -45.55 -23.26 1.53
N PRO A 368 -45.34 -24.34 0.75
CA PRO A 368 -46.34 -25.38 0.62
C PRO A 368 -46.57 -26.07 1.97
N ARG A 369 -47.83 -26.34 2.31
CA ARG A 369 -48.17 -27.26 3.40
C ARG A 369 -47.75 -28.69 3.01
N PRO A 370 -47.56 -29.62 3.96
CA PRO A 370 -47.12 -30.98 3.62
C PRO A 370 -48.00 -31.70 2.57
N TRP A 371 -49.31 -31.47 2.60
CA TRP A 371 -50.26 -32.01 1.60
C TRP A 371 -50.20 -31.29 0.24
N GLU A 372 -49.65 -30.06 0.19
CA GLU A 372 -49.40 -29.34 -1.07
C GLU A 372 -48.09 -29.81 -1.75
N ALA A 373 -47.37 -30.76 -1.15
CA ALA A 373 -46.07 -31.24 -1.62
C ALA A 373 -45.88 -32.77 -1.52
N PRO A 374 -46.78 -33.61 -2.07
CA PRO A 374 -46.61 -35.07 -2.03
C PRO A 374 -45.29 -35.50 -2.68
N ALA A 375 -44.67 -36.54 -2.12
CA ALA A 375 -43.52 -37.19 -2.73
C ALA A 375 -43.94 -37.82 -4.06
N ALA A 376 -43.15 -37.61 -5.11
CA ALA A 376 -43.43 -38.18 -6.42
C ALA A 376 -42.80 -39.58 -6.51
N GLN A 377 -43.60 -40.58 -6.86
CA GLN A 377 -43.13 -41.86 -7.40
C GLN A 377 -42.92 -41.72 -8.93
N PRO A 378 -41.73 -42.07 -9.46
CA PRO A 378 -41.48 -42.10 -10.90
C PRO A 378 -42.36 -43.17 -11.58
N ASP A 379 -42.76 -42.94 -12.82
CA ASP A 379 -43.54 -43.89 -13.68
C ASP A 379 -44.84 -44.43 -13.08
N ALA A 380 -45.38 -43.74 -12.09
CA ALA A 380 -46.61 -44.13 -11.42
C ALA A 380 -47.67 -43.04 -11.59
N PHE A 381 -48.89 -43.49 -11.88
CA PHE A 381 -50.07 -42.69 -11.60
C PHE A 381 -50.14 -42.41 -10.11
N GLN A 382 -50.26 -41.12 -9.77
CA GLN A 382 -50.56 -40.70 -8.43
C GLN A 382 -51.91 -40.01 -8.41
N GLU A 383 -52.69 -40.38 -7.40
CA GLU A 383 -53.94 -39.72 -7.09
C GLU A 383 -53.83 -39.18 -5.68
N HIS A 384 -54.18 -37.91 -5.51
CA HIS A 384 -54.23 -37.28 -4.20
C HIS A 384 -55.69 -36.99 -3.86
N TYR A 385 -56.18 -37.74 -2.88
CA TYR A 385 -57.48 -37.55 -2.28
C TYR A 385 -57.39 -36.52 -1.16
N ASP A 386 -58.47 -35.76 -1.00
CA ASP A 386 -58.67 -34.84 0.12
C ASP A 386 -57.52 -33.84 0.28
N LEU A 387 -57.49 -32.82 -0.60
CA LEU A 387 -56.59 -31.68 -0.53
C LEU A 387 -56.80 -30.79 0.73
N GLY A 388 -57.41 -31.31 1.81
CA GLY A 388 -57.68 -30.59 3.06
C GLY A 388 -58.75 -29.50 2.89
N PHE A 389 -59.58 -29.65 1.86
CA PHE A 389 -60.57 -28.67 1.48
C PHE A 389 -61.93 -29.33 1.47
N TYR A 390 -62.63 -29.25 2.60
CA TYR A 390 -64.02 -29.67 2.66
C TYR A 390 -64.79 -28.99 1.53
N PRO A 391 -65.42 -29.78 0.65
CA PRO A 391 -66.03 -29.27 -0.55
C PRO A 391 -67.31 -28.51 -0.22
N GLY A 392 -67.25 -27.19 -0.40
CA GLY A 392 -68.45 -26.38 -0.54
C GLY A 392 -69.01 -26.49 -1.96
N PRO A 393 -70.27 -26.05 -2.21
CA PRO A 393 -70.90 -26.00 -3.54
C PRO A 393 -70.11 -25.18 -4.59
N ASP A 394 -69.04 -24.50 -4.17
CA ASP A 394 -68.14 -23.71 -4.99
C ASP A 394 -66.94 -24.49 -5.56
N ALA A 395 -66.80 -25.81 -5.33
CA ALA A 395 -65.63 -26.58 -5.76
C ALA A 395 -65.32 -26.44 -7.27
N ALA A 396 -66.34 -26.43 -8.13
CA ALA A 396 -66.23 -26.22 -9.57
C ALA A 396 -65.67 -24.84 -9.97
N ARG A 397 -65.67 -23.86 -9.05
CA ARG A 397 -65.15 -22.51 -9.28
C ARG A 397 -63.65 -22.39 -9.02
N TYR A 398 -62.96 -23.45 -8.62
CA TYR A 398 -61.52 -23.45 -8.40
C TYR A 398 -60.80 -24.11 -9.56
N CYS A 399 -59.75 -23.46 -10.04
CA CYS A 399 -58.76 -24.11 -10.89
C CYS A 399 -57.57 -24.57 -10.06
N TYR A 400 -57.08 -25.76 -10.35
CA TYR A 400 -55.89 -26.33 -9.73
C TYR A 400 -54.71 -26.22 -10.69
N ALA A 401 -53.52 -26.02 -10.12
CA ALA A 401 -52.26 -26.00 -10.84
C ALA A 401 -51.26 -26.92 -10.13
N LEU A 402 -50.55 -27.73 -10.92
CA LEU A 402 -49.52 -28.65 -10.44
C LEU A 402 -48.19 -28.29 -11.06
N TRP A 403 -47.13 -28.37 -10.26
CA TRP A 403 -45.75 -28.27 -10.74
C TRP A 403 -44.97 -29.48 -10.27
N SER A 404 -44.28 -30.18 -11.18
CA SER A 404 -43.28 -31.14 -10.74
C SER A 404 -42.06 -30.36 -10.27
N ARG A 405 -41.55 -30.72 -9.09
CA ARG A 405 -40.29 -30.20 -8.57
C ARG A 405 -39.24 -31.28 -8.66
N ASP A 406 -38.16 -30.97 -9.38
CA ASP A 406 -37.05 -31.91 -9.49
C ASP A 406 -36.15 -31.91 -8.24
N ARG A 407 -35.17 -32.81 -8.21
CA ARG A 407 -34.18 -32.89 -7.12
C ARG A 407 -33.34 -31.62 -6.92
N PHE A 408 -33.27 -30.75 -7.93
CA PHE A 408 -32.58 -29.46 -7.90
C PHE A 408 -33.49 -28.29 -7.49
N GLY A 409 -34.77 -28.56 -7.22
CA GLY A 409 -35.76 -27.55 -6.84
C GLY A 409 -36.35 -26.76 -8.01
N ARG A 410 -36.04 -27.12 -9.26
CA ARG A 410 -36.64 -26.50 -10.45
C ARG A 410 -38.07 -26.98 -10.60
N LEU A 411 -38.93 -26.12 -11.14
CA LEU A 411 -40.34 -26.41 -11.35
C LEU A 411 -40.64 -26.55 -12.85
N SER A 412 -41.54 -27.47 -13.20
CA SER A 412 -42.11 -27.53 -14.55
C SER A 412 -42.97 -26.30 -14.84
N ARG A 413 -43.51 -26.21 -16.06
CA ARG A 413 -44.70 -25.38 -16.30
C ARG A 413 -45.88 -25.93 -15.49
N PRO A 414 -46.82 -25.08 -15.06
CA PRO A 414 -48.01 -25.55 -14.37
C PRO A 414 -48.86 -26.40 -15.32
N ALA A 415 -49.20 -27.61 -14.89
CA ALA A 415 -50.34 -28.34 -15.44
C ALA A 415 -51.60 -27.82 -14.74
N THR A 416 -52.56 -27.28 -15.51
CA THR A 416 -53.77 -26.69 -14.93
C THR A 416 -55.00 -27.46 -15.32
N ALA A 417 -55.91 -27.64 -14.38
CA ALA A 417 -57.18 -28.28 -14.66
C ALA A 417 -58.31 -27.64 -13.84
N TRP A 418 -59.52 -27.70 -14.41
CA TRP A 418 -60.77 -27.37 -13.74
C TRP A 418 -61.52 -28.66 -13.42
N PRO A 419 -62.15 -28.79 -12.24
CA PRO A 419 -63.00 -29.93 -11.94
C PRO A 419 -64.16 -30.01 -12.94
N ARG A 420 -64.38 -31.20 -13.52
CA ARG A 420 -65.55 -31.47 -14.38
C ARG A 420 -66.62 -32.22 -13.59
N PRO A 421 -67.92 -31.95 -13.80
CA PRO A 421 -69.01 -32.75 -13.24
C PRO A 421 -68.85 -34.23 -13.60
N ALA A 422 -69.17 -35.13 -12.66
CA ALA A 422 -68.99 -36.58 -12.81
C ALA A 422 -69.79 -37.20 -13.97
N GLU A 423 -70.84 -36.51 -14.46
CA GLU A 423 -71.67 -36.98 -15.59
C GLU A 423 -70.98 -36.85 -16.96
N GLN A 424 -69.72 -36.41 -17.01
CA GLN A 424 -68.97 -36.11 -18.24
C GLN A 424 -67.63 -36.87 -18.32
N GLU A 425 -67.52 -38.01 -17.62
CA GLU A 425 -66.39 -38.95 -17.73
C GLU A 425 -66.59 -39.90 -18.93
N ASP A 426 -66.34 -39.40 -20.14
CA ASP A 426 -65.84 -40.26 -21.22
C ASP A 426 -64.31 -40.35 -21.06
N ASP A 427 -63.74 -41.55 -21.23
CA ASP A 427 -62.31 -41.94 -21.04
C ASP A 427 -61.29 -41.20 -21.95
N GLU A 428 -61.49 -39.92 -22.27
CA GLU A 428 -60.53 -39.10 -23.00
C GLU A 428 -59.42 -38.61 -22.05
N LEU A 429 -58.34 -39.40 -21.99
CA LEU A 429 -57.04 -38.94 -21.52
C LEU A 429 -56.57 -37.81 -22.46
N ILE A 430 -56.74 -36.56 -22.06
CA ILE A 430 -56.30 -35.41 -22.86
C ILE A 430 -54.76 -35.37 -22.86
N ILE A 431 -54.17 -35.82 -23.96
CA ILE A 431 -52.75 -35.65 -24.26
C ILE A 431 -52.57 -34.24 -24.86
N LEU A 432 -52.05 -33.30 -24.07
CA LEU A 432 -51.61 -32.00 -24.60
C LEU A 432 -50.20 -32.14 -25.18
N ALA A 433 -50.06 -31.91 -26.49
CA ALA A 433 -48.79 -31.98 -27.18
C ALA A 433 -47.86 -30.79 -26.82
N GLY A 434 -46.61 -31.13 -26.46
CA GLY A 434 -45.36 -30.36 -26.60
C GLY A 434 -45.28 -28.97 -25.98
#